data_AF-A0A838GHH7-F1
#
_entry.id   AF-A0A838GHH7-F1
#
_cell.length_a   1.000
_cell.length_b   1.000
_cell.length_c   1.000
_cell.angle_alpha   90.00
_cell.angle_beta   90.00
_cell.angle_gamma   90.00
#
_symmetry.space_group_name_H-M   'P 1'
#
loop_
_entity.id
_entity.type
_entity.pdbx_description
1 polymer ?
#
loop_
_entity_poly.entity_id
_entity_poly.type
_entity_poly.pdbx_seq_one_letter_code
_entity_poly.pdbx_strand_id
1 'polypeptide(L)' 'MLVTMPYADSLFGLADWFRQLWAESLGKKLSTENEVVNAGQTPIKALGAIDQHS' A
#
# COMPACT_ATOMS: atom_id res chain seq x y z
N MET A 1 -5.14 6.36 -4.53
CA MET A 1 -4.14 6.32 -3.43
C MET A 1 -4.74 5.53 -2.28
N LEU A 2 -4.00 4.59 -1.68
CA LEU A 2 -4.48 3.74 -0.57
C LEU A 2 -3.61 4.00 0.66
N VAL A 3 -4.22 4.32 1.81
CA VAL A 3 -3.48 4.58 3.06
C VAL A 3 -3.88 3.54 4.11
N THR A 4 -2.89 2.86 4.68
CA THR A 4 -3.06 2.04 5.89
C THR A 4 -2.53 2.80 7.09
N MET A 5 -3.40 3.15 8.02
CA MET A 5 -3.08 3.93 9.21
C MET A 5 -3.54 3.22 10.49
N PRO A 6 -2.83 2.18 10.96
CA PRO A 6 -3.11 1.58 12.27
C PRO A 6 -2.95 2.61 13.40
N TYR A 7 -3.81 2.53 14.42
CA TYR A 7 -3.74 3.35 15.64
C TYR A 7 -3.06 2.60 16.80
N ALA A 8 -2.13 1.70 16.46
CA ALA A 8 -1.36 0.93 17.41
C ALA A 8 0.04 0.66 16.82
N ASP A 9 1.08 0.99 17.57
CA ASP A 9 2.48 0.84 17.17
C ASP A 9 2.82 -0.61 16.80
N SER A 10 2.25 -1.58 17.52
CA SER A 10 2.45 -3.02 17.26
C SER A 10 1.95 -3.47 15.89
N LEU A 11 1.05 -2.72 15.25
CA LEU A 11 0.51 -3.01 13.92
C LEU A 11 1.27 -2.29 12.79
N PHE A 12 2.28 -1.47 13.09
CA PHE A 12 3.02 -0.76 12.06
C PHE A 12 3.73 -1.72 11.07
N GLY A 13 4.25 -2.85 11.58
CA GLY A 13 4.83 -3.90 10.74
C GLY A 13 3.82 -4.56 9.78
N LEU A 14 2.55 -4.63 10.16
CA LEU A 14 1.48 -5.12 9.29
C LEU A 14 1.24 -4.16 8.11
N ALA A 15 1.30 -2.85 8.35
CA ALA A 15 1.18 -1.85 7.29
C ALA A 15 2.32 -1.96 6.27
N ASP A 16 3.55 -2.23 6.73
CA ASP A 16 4.68 -2.51 5.84
C ASP A 16 4.50 -3.79 5.02
N TRP A 17 4.06 -4.88 5.66
CA TRP A 17 3.75 -6.14 4.96
C TRP A 17 2.66 -5.94 3.89
N PHE A 18 1.58 -5.24 4.23
CA PHE A 18 0.50 -4.95 3.31
C PHE A 18 0.97 -4.08 2.12
N ARG A 19 1.85 -3.11 2.39
CA ARG A 19 2.44 -2.26 1.35
C ARG A 19 3.15 -3.08 0.29
N GLN A 20 3.95 -4.07 0.71
CA GLN A 20 4.61 -4.98 -0.21
C GLN A 20 3.60 -5.83 -1.00
N LEU A 21 2.69 -6.51 -0.28
CA LEU A 21 1.68 -7.38 -0.88
C LEU A 21 0.91 -6.65 -1.99
N TRP A 22 0.41 -5.45 -1.69
CA TRP A 22 -0.46 -4.71 -2.59
C TRP A 22 0.29 -4.15 -3.79
N ALA A 23 1.43 -3.48 -3.55
CA ALA A 23 2.22 -2.86 -4.62
C ALA A 23 2.79 -3.91 -5.58
N GLU A 24 3.39 -4.99 -5.06
CA GLU A 24 4.03 -6.00 -5.89
C GLU A 24 3.04 -6.90 -6.62
N SER A 25 1.84 -7.11 -6.07
CA SER A 25 0.80 -7.90 -6.74
C SER A 25 0.12 -7.12 -7.85
N LEU A 26 -0.25 -5.86 -7.61
CA LEU A 26 -1.11 -5.10 -8.52
C LEU A 26 -0.36 -4.08 -9.40
N GLY A 27 0.84 -3.66 -9.01
CA GLY A 27 1.69 -2.74 -9.77
C GLY A 27 2.34 -3.42 -10.98
N LYS A 28 1.54 -3.84 -11.96
CA LYS A 28 1.99 -4.53 -13.17
C LYS A 28 1.72 -3.68 -14.41
N LYS A 29 2.71 -3.65 -15.32
CA LYS A 29 2.62 -2.95 -16.61
C LYS A 29 1.66 -3.63 -17.59
N LEU A 30 1.55 -4.95 -17.52
CA LEU A 30 0.80 -5.75 -18.50
C LEU A 30 -0.39 -6.42 -17.82
N SER A 31 -1.51 -6.47 -18.52
CA SER A 31 -2.63 -7.34 -18.17
C SER A 31 -2.30 -8.81 -18.50
N THR A 32 -3.17 -9.73 -18.10
CA THR A 32 -3.09 -11.15 -18.50
C THR A 32 -3.26 -11.35 -20.00
N GLU A 33 -3.78 -10.35 -20.71
CA GLU A 33 -3.97 -10.33 -22.17
C GLU A 33 -2.81 -9.61 -22.89
N ASN A 34 -1.71 -9.29 -22.19
CA ASN A 34 -0.53 -8.56 -22.68
C ASN A 34 -0.79 -7.11 -23.12
N GLU A 35 -1.89 -6.51 -22.71
CA GLU A 35 -2.15 -5.09 -22.95
C GLU A 35 -1.38 -4.23 -21.94
N VAL A 36 -0.88 -3.08 -22.37
CA VAL A 36 -0.25 -2.12 -21.45
C VAL A 36 -1.33 -1.48 -20.60
N VAL A 37 -1.29 -1.74 -19.29
CA VAL A 37 -2.21 -1.19 -18.30
C VAL A 37 -1.46 -0.36 -17.27
N ASN A 38 -2.07 0.75 -16.86
CA ASN A 38 -1.59 1.57 -15.74
C ASN A 38 -2.35 1.17 -14.47
N ALA A 39 -2.28 -0.12 -14.14
CA ALA A 39 -2.93 -0.70 -12.98
C ALA A 39 -2.04 -0.60 -11.73
N GLY A 40 -2.65 -0.76 -10.56
CA GLY A 40 -1.97 -0.70 -9.27
C GLY A 40 -2.16 0.65 -8.58
N GLN A 41 -2.66 0.59 -7.35
CA GLN A 41 -2.78 1.76 -6.49
C GLN A 41 -1.59 1.78 -5.53
N THR A 42 -0.86 2.89 -5.46
CA THR A 42 0.27 3.02 -4.52
C THR A 42 -0.23 2.93 -3.07
N PRO A 43 0.18 1.88 -2.31
CA PRO A 43 -0.12 1.77 -0.89
C PRO A 43 0.87 2.63 -0.08
N ILE A 44 0.34 3.38 0.88
CA ILE A 44 1.08 4.28 1.76
C ILE A 44 0.83 3.83 3.20
N LYS A 45 1.90 3.70 3.99
CA LYS A 45 1.79 3.45 5.42
C LYS A 45 1.78 4.77 6.18
N ALA A 46 0.98 4.83 7.23
CA ALA A 46 0.96 5.88 8.24
C ALA A 46 0.72 5.23 9.61
N LEU A 47 0.93 5.96 10.70
CA LEU A 47 0.73 5.52 12.07
C LEU A 47 -0.10 6.54 12.84
N GLY A 48 -1.25 6.12 13.36
CA GLY A 48 -2.08 6.94 14.23
C GLY A 48 -1.62 6.84 15.70
N ALA A 49 -1.65 7.91 16.48
CA ALA A 49 -2.05 9.28 16.11
C ALA A 49 -0.89 10.13 15.55
N ILE A 50 0.34 9.62 15.53
CA ILE A 50 1.56 10.39 15.20
C ILE A 50 1.44 11.11 13.85
N ASP A 51 1.05 10.38 12.81
CA ASP A 51 0.96 10.89 11.44
C ASP A 51 -0.33 11.67 11.16
N GLN A 52 -1.17 11.94 12.17
CA GLN A 52 -2.21 12.98 12.04
C GLN A 52 -1.60 14.39 11.96
N HIS A 53 -0.34 14.55 12.40
CA HIS A 53 0.36 15.82 12.48
C HIS A 53 1.68 15.83 11.68
N SER A 54 1.89 14.85 10.81
CA SER A 54 3.08 14.75 9.94
C SER A 54 2.85 15.33 8.55
#